data_AF-A0A2K5PJL3-F1
#
_entry.id   AF-A0A2K5PJL3-F1
#
_cell.length_a   1.000
_cell.length_b   1.000
_cell.length_c   1.000
_cell.angle_alpha   90.00
_cell.angle_beta   90.00
_cell.angle_gamma   90.00
#
_symmetry.space_group_name_H-M   'P 1'
#
loop_
_entity.id
_entity.type
_entity.pdbx_description
1 polymer ?
#
loop_
_entity_poly.entity_id
_entity_poly.type
_entity_poly.pdbx_seq_one_letter_code
_entity_poly.pdbx_strand_id
1 'polypeptide(L)' 'MGDKKSPTRPKRQPKPSSDEGYWDCSVCTFRNSAEAFKCMMCDVRKGTSTREEKAGSLTSNWSSPIG' A
#
# COMPACT_ATOMS: atom_id res chain seq x y z
N MET A 1 12.24 24.32 -48.90
CA MET A 1 10.82 24.38 -48.54
C MET A 1 10.37 22.93 -48.35
N GLY A 2 9.97 22.42 -47.20
CA GLY A 2 9.56 23.05 -45.94
C GLY A 2 8.45 22.26 -45.26
N ASP A 3 8.23 20.97 -45.53
CA ASP A 3 7.05 20.26 -45.04
C ASP A 3 7.37 18.80 -44.74
N LYS A 4 7.63 18.49 -43.46
CA LYS A 4 7.31 17.18 -42.89
C LYS A 4 7.39 17.18 -41.38
N LYS A 5 6.21 16.97 -40.79
CA LYS A 5 5.91 16.20 -39.58
C LYS A 5 5.50 17.00 -38.34
N SER A 6 4.19 16.97 -38.14
CA SER A 6 3.40 17.33 -36.96
C SER A 6 3.90 16.73 -35.63
N PRO A 7 3.45 17.28 -34.48
CA PRO A 7 4.18 17.30 -33.23
C PRO A 7 4.17 15.93 -32.57
N THR A 8 5.36 15.39 -32.32
CA THR A 8 5.50 14.24 -31.44
C THR A 8 5.17 14.69 -30.02
N ARG A 9 3.92 14.45 -29.61
CA ARG A 9 3.45 14.44 -28.22
C ARG A 9 4.55 13.82 -27.35
N PRO A 10 5.14 14.54 -26.37
CA PRO A 10 6.07 13.92 -25.44
C PRO A 10 5.34 12.76 -24.77
N LYS A 11 5.83 11.53 -24.99
CA LYS A 11 5.46 10.38 -24.19
C LYS A 11 5.74 10.79 -22.75
N ARG A 12 4.70 11.02 -21.94
CA ARG A 12 4.82 10.99 -20.48
C ARG A 12 5.41 9.64 -20.16
N GLN A 13 6.72 9.59 -19.98
CA GLN A 13 7.32 8.51 -19.25
C GLN A 13 6.76 8.61 -17.84
N PRO A 14 6.08 7.57 -17.31
CA PRO A 14 6.03 7.43 -15.88
C PRO A 14 7.50 7.28 -15.46
N LYS A 15 8.09 8.35 -14.94
CA LYS A 15 9.29 8.23 -14.11
C LYS A 15 8.92 7.13 -13.11
N PRO A 16 9.65 6.01 -12.99
CA PRO A 16 9.48 5.17 -11.83
C PRO A 16 9.74 6.12 -10.66
N SER A 17 8.67 6.44 -9.93
CA SER A 17 8.73 7.36 -8.82
C SER A 17 9.60 6.67 -7.80
N SER A 18 10.89 6.97 -7.79
CA SER A 18 11.85 6.51 -6.78
C SER A 18 11.55 7.13 -5.41
N ASP A 19 10.28 7.43 -5.13
CA ASP A 19 9.77 7.96 -3.87
C ASP A 19 9.21 6.85 -2.97
N GLU A 20 9.40 5.58 -3.33
CA GLU A 20 8.91 4.44 -2.56
C GLU A 20 9.99 3.89 -1.60
N GLY A 21 10.82 4.78 -1.05
CA GLY A 21 12.01 4.41 -0.27
C GLY A 21 11.78 4.18 1.22
N TYR A 22 10.59 4.48 1.75
CA TYR A 22 10.30 4.42 3.19
C TYR A 22 8.84 4.05 3.49
N TRP A 23 8.59 3.49 4.68
CA TRP A 23 7.24 3.22 5.20
C TRP A 23 7.11 3.64 6.66
N ASP A 24 5.95 4.19 7.01
CA ASP A 24 5.65 4.61 8.37
C ASP A 24 5.09 3.45 9.18
N CYS A 25 5.63 3.25 10.39
CA CYS A 25 5.16 2.19 11.27
C CYS A 25 3.74 2.49 11.76
N SER A 26 2.81 1.54 11.58
CA SER A 26 1.42 1.70 12.06
C SER A 26 1.29 1.70 13.60
N VAL A 27 2.34 1.33 14.33
CA VAL A 27 2.32 1.22 15.80
C VAL A 27 2.96 2.43 16.47
N CYS A 28 4.19 2.78 16.07
CA CYS A 28 4.94 3.88 16.69
C CYS A 28 5.16 5.07 15.76
N THR A 29 4.60 5.06 14.55
CA THR A 29 4.74 6.13 13.53
C THR A 29 6.17 6.41 13.06
N PHE A 30 7.13 5.57 13.45
CA PHE A 30 8.51 5.71 13.03
C PHE A 30 8.68 5.42 11.53
N ARG A 31 9.47 6.25 10.85
CA ARG A 31 9.75 6.15 9.41
C ARG A 31 10.88 5.15 9.17
N ASN A 32 10.53 3.98 8.64
CA ASN A 32 11.44 2.87 8.35
C ASN A 32 11.87 2.86 6.89
N SER A 33 13.06 2.32 6.59
CA SER A 33 13.54 2.10 5.22
C SER A 33 12.64 1.11 4.47
N ALA A 34 12.47 1.30 3.16
CA ALA A 34 11.64 0.43 2.32
C ALA A 34 12.12 -1.03 2.30
N GLU A 35 13.44 -1.23 2.39
CA GLU A 35 14.11 -2.52 2.50
C GLU A 35 13.90 -3.20 3.87
N ALA A 36 13.50 -2.45 4.89
CA ALA A 36 13.28 -2.99 6.22
C ALA A 36 11.97 -3.78 6.30
N PHE A 37 12.06 -5.05 6.68
CA PHE A 37 10.90 -5.94 6.89
C PHE A 37 10.19 -5.71 8.24
N LYS A 38 10.85 -5.03 9.18
CA LYS A 38 10.32 -4.68 10.51
C LYS A 38 10.78 -3.30 10.96
N CYS A 39 10.04 -2.71 11.88
CA CYS A 39 10.32 -1.42 12.46
C CYS A 39 11.57 -1.47 13.34
N MET A 40 12.47 -0.51 13.20
CA MET A 40 13.70 -0.47 14.01
C MET A 40 13.45 -0.05 15.46
N MET A 41 12.37 0.69 15.72
CA MET A 41 12.05 1.21 17.06
C MET A 41 11.22 0.25 17.91
N CYS A 42 10.37 -0.56 17.27
CA CYS A 42 9.41 -1.41 17.99
C CYS A 42 9.32 -2.85 17.46
N ASP A 43 10.18 -3.22 16.50
CA ASP A 43 10.25 -4.57 15.90
C ASP A 43 8.98 -5.08 15.19
N VAL A 44 7.97 -4.22 14.99
CA VAL A 44 6.72 -4.55 14.29
C VAL A 44 6.95 -4.72 12.78
N ARG A 45 6.38 -5.77 12.16
CA ARG A 45 6.59 -6.08 10.73
C ARG A 45 5.84 -5.12 9.80
N LYS A 46 6.44 -4.84 8.65
CA LYS A 46 5.81 -4.10 7.54
C LYS A 46 4.59 -4.90 7.03
N GLY A 47 3.40 -4.30 7.00
CA GLY A 47 2.19 -4.96 6.51
C GLY A 47 1.39 -5.78 7.54
N THR A 48 1.64 -5.61 8.85
CA THR A 48 0.73 -6.18 9.87
C THR A 48 -0.61 -5.44 9.97
N SER A 49 -0.75 -4.30 9.29
CA SER A 49 -2.04 -3.63 9.12
C SER A 49 -2.78 -4.31 7.96
N THR A 50 -3.85 -5.03 8.29
CA THR A 50 -4.84 -5.68 7.39
C THR A 50 -4.55 -7.12 6.92
N ARG A 51 -4.70 -8.07 7.85
CA ARG A 51 -5.76 -9.08 7.61
C ARG A 51 -6.97 -8.68 8.44
N GLU A 52 -7.83 -7.94 7.77
CA GLU A 52 -9.24 -7.76 8.05
C GLU A 52 -9.62 -7.23 9.43
N GLU A 53 -10.04 -5.97 9.40
CA GLU A 53 -11.09 -5.42 10.24
C GLU A 53 -12.43 -6.14 9.97
N LYS A 54 -12.46 -7.48 10.00
CA LYS A 54 -13.70 -8.28 10.04
C LYS A 54 -14.29 -8.33 11.47
N ALA A 55 -14.06 -7.28 12.26
CA ALA A 55 -14.84 -6.97 13.45
C ALA A 55 -16.07 -6.11 13.08
N GLY A 56 -16.73 -6.41 11.95
CA GLY A 56 -17.85 -5.61 11.44
C GLY A 56 -18.83 -6.35 10.51
N SER A 57 -18.81 -7.69 10.46
CA SER A 57 -19.97 -8.48 9.98
C SER A 57 -20.49 -9.35 11.12
N LEU A 58 -20.88 -8.68 12.20
CA LEU A 58 -22.01 -9.12 12.99
C LEU A 58 -23.26 -8.81 12.15
N THR A 59 -24.22 -9.73 12.11
CA THR A 59 -25.36 -9.83 11.16
C THR A 59 -24.91 -10.48 9.84
N SER A 60 -25.31 -11.69 9.44
CA SER A 60 -26.58 -12.38 9.62
C SER A 60 -26.38 -13.87 9.29
N ASN A 61 -26.59 -14.80 10.21
CA ASN A 61 -27.62 -15.83 10.04
C ASN A 61 -27.68 -16.73 11.28
N TRP A 62 -28.82 -16.65 11.95
CA TRP A 62 -29.33 -17.58 12.95
C TRP A 62 -29.18 -19.04 12.48
N SER A 63 -28.50 -19.87 13.25
CA SER A 63 -28.64 -21.34 13.14
C SER A 63 -28.47 -21.95 14.53
N SER A 64 -29.59 -22.09 15.22
CA SER A 64 -29.74 -22.81 16.48
C SER A 64 -29.24 -24.25 16.35
N PRO A 65 -28.62 -24.85 17.38
CA PRO A 65 -28.49 -26.30 17.44
C PRO A 65 -29.86 -26.88 17.82
N ILE A 66 -30.48 -27.63 16.91
CA ILE A 66 -31.62 -28.49 17.24
C ILE A 66 -31.05 -29.69 17.99
N GLY A 67 -31.53 -29.89 19.22
CA GLY A 67 -31.25 -31.09 20.03
C GLY A 67 -31.99 -32.32 19.54
#